data_AF-A0A7X8SLX7-F1
#
_entry.id   AF-A0A7X8SLX7-F1
#
_cell.length_a   1.000
_cell.length_b   1.000
_cell.length_c   1.000
_cell.angle_alpha   90.00
_cell.angle_beta   90.00
_cell.angle_gamma   90.00
#
_symmetry.space_group_name_H-M   'P 1'
#
loop_
_entity.id
_entity.type
_entity.pdbx_description
1 polymer ?
#
loop_
_entity_poly.entity_id
_entity_poly.type
_entity_poly.pdbx_seq_one_letter_code
_entity_poly.pdbx_strand_id
1 'polypeptide(L)'
;MHLNELYELEKSDRLDLEAHNITPVSDDFIFSKNEYEFLKLLYDTGEQINSSLFPQFSESVLAKLKSLLDSFDLGQKNRKSFLPQLATIKLDSIQTDFLTPIITKLDEVETDWEFEDENRWELIDSLKNISVLFMMNEIEREFGDSDLSNSTTLTDDEFRFLSIIHEDETKNKKEVTVGKLTFNLAQLDYVREIISTLEYPENTPLNLDQENFILGILEKCSHLNEEEEDEFHTFSIKELFEIESSSTSNNNESSIFADNNFSKAELKLLDAVFNDKGFIKIGDSKYNKKQLDSLKRAFTEEIEWSEIKKYFSESQQELITHIFLVYENQFLIENENDDEERIDIEVFFLMDQIERNEVESIGSSIGELIFTDEQFNLLDAVFKNKKSFESELHKFKLNRNELDKIEKIFDQLPLYQSGKIVLSLPKKAKVFVDNLIQTAIDNDPQI
;
A
#
# COMPACT_ATOMS: atom_id res chain seq x y z
N MET A 1 12.71 12.37 20.51
CA MET A 1 14.11 12.24 20.09
C MET A 1 14.98 13.18 20.93
N HIS A 2 16.16 12.76 21.38
CA HIS A 2 17.08 13.54 22.21
C HIS A 2 18.32 14.00 21.42
N LEU A 3 19.00 15.08 21.84
CA LEU A 3 20.24 15.56 21.17
C LEU A 3 21.33 14.48 21.11
N ASN A 4 21.43 13.64 22.13
CA ASN A 4 22.35 12.51 22.13
C ASN A 4 22.06 11.52 20.99
N GLU A 5 20.80 11.31 20.64
CA GLU A 5 20.41 10.41 19.56
C GLU A 5 20.81 10.99 18.19
N LEU A 6 20.59 12.29 17.97
CA LEU A 6 21.07 13.01 16.79
C LEU A 6 22.59 12.98 16.65
N TYR A 7 23.30 13.12 17.78
CA TYR A 7 24.75 13.04 17.82
C TYR A 7 25.27 11.65 17.43
N GLU A 8 24.66 10.57 17.95
CA GLU A 8 25.07 9.20 17.63
C GLU A 8 24.80 8.83 16.17
N LEU A 9 23.70 9.31 15.58
CA LEU A 9 23.40 9.15 14.16
C LEU A 9 24.51 9.81 13.31
N GLU A 10 24.78 11.09 13.51
CA GLU A 10 25.81 11.79 12.74
C GLU A 10 27.21 11.20 12.98
N LYS A 11 27.50 10.72 14.20
CA LYS A 11 28.74 10.00 14.49
C LYS A 11 28.88 8.75 13.64
N SER A 12 27.81 7.96 13.49
CA SER A 12 27.79 6.78 12.64
C SER A 12 28.10 7.14 11.19
N ASP A 13 27.44 8.14 10.63
CA ASP A 13 27.61 8.57 9.24
C ASP A 13 29.03 9.07 8.96
N ARG A 14 29.57 9.88 9.87
CA ARG A 14 30.96 10.35 9.77
C ARG A 14 31.96 9.20 9.82
N LEU A 15 31.75 8.22 10.70
CA LEU A 15 32.62 7.03 10.79
C LEU A 15 32.53 6.16 9.54
N ASP A 16 31.34 6.03 8.95
CA ASP A 16 31.13 5.27 7.73
C ASP A 16 31.84 5.91 6.52
N LEU A 17 31.71 7.23 6.37
CA LEU A 17 32.40 7.99 5.32
C LEU A 17 33.92 7.92 5.49
N GLU A 18 34.43 8.01 6.72
CA GLU A 18 35.86 7.79 7.03
C GLU A 18 36.31 6.37 6.66
N ALA A 19 35.52 5.34 7.00
CA ALA A 19 35.83 3.94 6.68
C ALA A 19 35.89 3.69 5.16
N HIS A 20 35.05 4.38 4.40
CA HIS A 20 34.96 4.24 2.94
C HIS A 20 35.86 5.22 2.17
N ASN A 21 36.68 6.02 2.85
CA ASN A 21 37.54 7.07 2.26
C ASN A 21 36.75 8.08 1.39
N ILE A 22 35.50 8.34 1.73
CA ILE A 22 34.67 9.34 1.07
C ILE A 22 34.98 10.70 1.69
N THR A 23 35.12 11.73 0.86
CA THR A 23 35.38 13.08 1.38
C THR A 23 34.05 13.71 1.78
N PRO A 24 33.83 14.03 3.07
CA PRO A 24 32.59 14.64 3.52
C PRO A 24 32.36 16.00 2.85
N VAL A 25 31.16 16.24 2.30
CA VAL A 25 30.71 17.58 1.92
C VAL A 25 30.10 18.24 3.15
N SER A 26 30.29 19.55 3.32
CA SER A 26 29.88 20.25 4.55
C SER A 26 28.37 20.27 4.77
N ASP A 27 27.60 20.10 3.70
CA ASP A 27 26.14 20.19 3.69
C ASP A 27 25.48 18.83 4.01
N ASP A 28 26.27 17.74 4.05
CA ASP A 28 25.79 16.38 4.33
C ASP A 28 25.54 16.12 5.83
N PHE A 29 25.82 17.09 6.71
CA PHE A 29 25.79 16.90 8.16
C PHE A 29 24.98 17.95 8.88
N ILE A 30 24.28 17.50 9.92
CA ILE A 30 23.43 18.33 10.79
C ILE A 30 24.29 19.36 11.54
N PHE A 31 25.42 18.92 12.08
CA PHE A 31 26.36 19.74 12.82
C PHE A 31 27.57 20.11 11.95
N SER A 32 28.01 21.37 12.05
CA SER A 32 29.29 21.74 11.48
C SER A 32 30.41 21.00 12.21
N LYS A 33 31.59 20.86 11.59
CA LYS A 33 32.74 20.17 12.22
C LYS A 33 33.05 20.70 13.64
N ASN A 34 32.91 22.00 13.85
CA ASN A 34 33.17 22.64 15.15
C ASN A 34 32.11 22.28 16.19
N GLU A 35 30.85 22.21 15.76
CA GLU A 35 29.70 21.83 16.59
C GLU A 35 29.78 20.34 16.95
N TYR A 36 30.07 19.49 15.97
CA TYR A 36 30.24 18.04 16.16
C TYR A 36 31.35 17.74 17.18
N GLU A 37 32.52 18.39 17.06
CA GLU A 37 33.63 18.22 18.01
C GLU A 37 33.31 18.74 19.41
N PHE A 38 32.42 19.72 19.52
CA PHE A 38 31.90 20.18 20.80
C PHE A 38 30.88 19.19 21.40
N LEU A 39 29.98 18.61 20.61
CA LEU A 39 29.06 17.56 21.07
C LEU A 39 29.81 16.28 21.47
N LYS A 40 30.88 15.95 20.74
CA LYS A 40 31.82 14.89 21.07
C LYS A 40 32.44 15.07 22.45
N LEU A 41 32.76 16.31 22.85
CA LEU A 41 33.21 16.62 24.20
C LEU A 41 32.14 16.36 25.27
N LEU A 42 30.85 16.51 24.95
CA LEU A 42 29.76 16.29 25.90
C LEU A 42 29.37 14.81 26.04
N TYR A 43 29.45 14.04 24.96
CA TYR A 43 28.90 12.69 24.88
C TYR A 43 29.96 11.58 24.87
N ASP A 44 31.11 11.79 24.23
CA ASP A 44 32.18 10.79 24.11
C ASP A 44 33.36 11.07 25.06
N THR A 45 33.13 10.83 26.34
CA THR A 45 34.18 10.96 27.37
C THR A 45 35.27 9.92 27.17
N GLY A 46 36.35 10.28 26.49
CA GLY A 46 37.53 9.42 26.28
C GLY A 46 38.07 9.37 24.86
N GLU A 47 37.36 9.95 23.89
CA GLU A 47 37.86 10.07 22.52
C GLU A 47 38.79 11.28 22.33
N GLN A 48 39.59 11.24 21.25
CA GLN A 48 40.40 12.38 20.86
C GLN A 48 39.49 13.50 20.34
N ILE A 49 39.54 14.65 21.00
CA ILE A 49 38.71 15.82 20.70
C ILE A 49 39.61 16.96 20.23
N ASN A 50 39.23 17.62 19.14
CA ASN A 50 39.91 18.80 18.66
C ASN A 50 39.39 20.08 19.32
N SER A 51 39.80 20.29 20.57
CA SER A 51 39.47 21.48 21.38
C SER A 51 39.92 22.83 20.80
N SER A 52 40.59 22.85 19.64
CA SER A 52 40.94 24.11 18.95
C SER A 52 39.79 24.69 18.11
N LEU A 53 38.73 23.91 17.87
CA LEU A 53 37.61 24.27 17.00
C LEU A 53 36.46 24.99 17.69
N PHE A 54 36.46 25.06 19.03
CA PHE A 54 35.39 25.66 19.83
C PHE A 54 35.98 26.36 21.08
N PRO A 55 35.26 27.32 21.70
CA PRO A 55 35.74 28.02 22.89
C PRO A 55 35.86 27.10 24.11
N GLN A 56 36.73 27.42 25.06
CA GLN A 56 36.88 26.59 26.26
C GLN A 56 35.68 26.72 27.20
N PHE A 57 35.20 25.60 27.74
CA PHE A 57 34.16 25.52 28.75
C PHE A 57 34.71 24.86 30.03
N SER A 58 34.28 25.33 31.20
CA SER A 58 34.60 24.64 32.46
C SER A 58 33.77 23.35 32.60
N GLU A 59 34.30 22.34 33.29
CA GLU A 59 33.57 21.08 33.56
C GLU A 59 32.19 21.33 34.20
N SER A 60 32.11 22.30 35.12
CA SER A 60 30.84 22.67 35.77
C SER A 60 29.82 23.28 34.82
N VAL A 61 30.29 23.92 33.74
CA VAL A 61 29.43 24.48 32.68
C VAL A 61 29.04 23.37 31.70
N LEU A 62 29.98 22.51 31.30
CA LEU A 62 29.71 21.36 30.44
C LEU A 62 28.67 20.41 31.05
N ALA A 63 28.78 20.08 32.34
CA ALA A 63 27.81 19.23 33.03
C ALA A 63 26.41 19.86 33.07
N LYS A 64 26.32 21.18 33.24
CA LYS A 64 25.04 21.91 33.21
C LYS A 64 24.47 21.99 31.80
N LEU A 65 25.31 22.24 30.80
CA LEU A 65 24.91 22.25 29.39
C LEU A 65 24.41 20.87 28.97
N LYS A 66 25.15 19.80 29.28
CA LYS A 66 24.73 18.41 29.00
C LYS A 66 23.41 18.09 29.67
N SER A 67 23.27 18.36 30.97
CA SER A 67 22.02 18.12 31.69
C SER A 67 20.85 18.93 31.13
N LEU A 68 21.12 20.16 30.68
CA LEU A 68 20.12 20.99 30.04
C LEU A 68 19.71 20.35 28.71
N LEU A 69 20.65 20.11 27.79
CA LEU A 69 20.45 19.52 26.47
C LEU A 69 19.78 18.13 26.52
N ASP A 70 20.17 17.26 27.45
CA ASP A 70 19.62 15.90 27.61
C ASP A 70 18.20 15.89 28.18
N SER A 71 17.80 16.95 28.89
CA SER A 71 16.46 17.04 29.47
C SER A 71 15.38 17.39 28.45
N PHE A 72 15.77 17.68 27.19
CA PHE A 72 14.84 18.02 26.12
C PHE A 72 14.49 16.80 25.29
N ASP A 73 13.19 16.59 25.14
CA ASP A 73 12.61 15.70 24.15
C ASP A 73 12.13 16.54 22.96
N LEU A 74 12.80 16.37 21.82
CA LEU A 74 12.48 17.05 20.56
C LEU A 74 11.11 16.60 20.01
N GLY A 75 10.51 15.52 20.52
CA GLY A 75 9.21 14.99 20.09
C GLY A 75 7.97 15.65 20.75
N GLN A 76 8.14 16.63 21.65
CA GLN A 76 7.00 17.27 22.32
C GLN A 76 6.43 18.46 21.52
N LYS A 77 5.13 18.42 21.19
CA LYS A 77 4.41 19.55 20.57
C LYS A 77 4.32 20.76 21.53
N ASN A 78 4.62 21.96 21.03
CA ASN A 78 4.65 23.25 21.78
C ASN A 78 5.72 23.30 22.89
N ARG A 79 6.95 22.94 22.57
CA ARG A 79 8.08 23.09 23.51
C ARG A 79 8.42 24.57 23.71
N LYS A 80 9.20 24.82 24.74
CA LYS A 80 9.69 26.17 25.05
C LYS A 80 11.05 26.32 24.39
N SER A 81 11.22 27.39 23.62
CA SER A 81 12.53 27.78 23.08
C SER A 81 13.64 27.63 24.11
N PHE A 82 14.78 27.16 23.62
CA PHE A 82 15.98 26.87 24.38
C PHE A 82 16.74 28.15 24.75
N LEU A 83 16.61 29.22 23.95
CA LEU A 83 17.29 30.51 24.15
C LEU A 83 17.03 31.14 25.54
N PRO A 84 15.80 31.19 26.08
CA PRO A 84 15.56 31.63 27.46
C PRO A 84 16.22 30.76 28.54
N GLN A 85 16.42 29.47 28.28
CA GLN A 85 16.97 28.53 29.27
C GLN A 85 18.49 28.62 29.35
N LEU A 86 19.16 28.96 28.25
CA LEU A 86 20.58 29.32 28.25
C LEU A 86 20.94 30.44 29.22
N ALA A 87 20.03 31.40 29.42
CA ALA A 87 20.25 32.53 30.32
C ALA A 87 20.46 32.10 31.78
N THR A 88 20.13 30.84 32.12
CA THR A 88 20.39 30.24 33.44
C THR A 88 21.83 29.76 33.62
N ILE A 89 22.60 29.65 32.53
CA ILE A 89 24.00 29.24 32.54
C ILE A 89 24.88 30.49 32.36
N LYS A 90 25.88 30.65 33.23
CA LYS A 90 26.80 31.78 33.16
C LYS A 90 27.84 31.56 32.06
N LEU A 91 27.54 32.07 30.86
CA LEU A 91 28.40 32.03 29.68
C LEU A 91 28.99 33.41 29.39
N ASP A 92 30.21 33.47 28.84
CA ASP A 92 30.73 34.70 28.24
C ASP A 92 30.19 34.90 26.82
N SER A 93 30.50 36.05 26.20
CA SER A 93 29.97 36.38 24.87
C SER A 93 30.44 35.39 23.80
N ILE A 94 31.69 34.92 23.86
CA ILE A 94 32.24 34.01 22.84
C ILE A 94 31.58 32.64 22.95
N GLN A 95 31.39 32.14 24.18
CA GLN A 95 30.68 30.90 24.44
C GLN A 95 29.21 30.98 24.02
N THR A 96 28.57 32.12 24.27
CA THR A 96 27.17 32.37 23.88
C THR A 96 27.05 32.41 22.35
N ASP A 97 27.95 33.13 21.68
CA ASP A 97 27.98 33.24 20.22
C ASP A 97 28.21 31.88 19.56
N PHE A 98 29.05 31.01 20.15
CA PHE A 98 29.28 29.66 19.66
C PHE A 98 28.08 28.71 19.87
N LEU A 99 27.42 28.80 21.02
CA LEU A 99 26.27 27.95 21.34
C LEU A 99 25.00 28.37 20.60
N THR A 100 24.87 29.65 20.25
CA THR A 100 23.67 30.20 19.62
C THR A 100 23.31 29.43 18.34
N PRO A 101 24.21 29.18 17.36
CA PRO A 101 23.89 28.37 16.18
C PRO A 101 23.40 26.95 16.49
N ILE A 102 24.04 26.22 17.41
CA ILE A 102 23.62 24.86 17.81
C ILE A 102 22.19 24.90 18.35
N ILE A 103 21.89 25.95 19.10
CA ILE A 103 20.64 26.11 19.81
C ILE A 103 19.54 26.62 18.89
N THR A 104 19.88 27.49 17.95
CA THR A 104 18.99 27.93 16.88
C THR A 104 18.62 26.75 16.01
N LYS A 105 19.58 25.91 15.58
CA LYS A 105 19.28 24.63 14.91
C LYS A 105 18.37 23.75 15.76
N LEU A 106 18.66 23.62 17.05
CA LEU A 106 17.83 22.81 17.93
C LEU A 106 16.45 23.40 18.15
N ASP A 107 16.28 24.73 18.17
CA ASP A 107 15.00 25.45 18.25
C ASP A 107 14.24 25.41 16.90
N GLU A 108 14.95 25.37 15.76
CA GLU A 108 14.41 25.17 14.40
C GLU A 108 13.96 23.71 14.18
N VAL A 109 14.54 22.74 14.91
CA VAL A 109 13.99 21.38 15.01
C VAL A 109 12.60 21.37 15.69
N GLU A 110 12.00 22.53 16.02
CA GLU A 110 10.60 22.66 16.40
C GLU A 110 9.84 22.92 15.14
N THR A 111 8.93 22.02 14.82
CA THR A 111 8.03 22.16 13.67
C THR A 111 8.64 21.98 12.29
N ASP A 112 9.96 21.86 12.09
CA ASP A 112 10.50 21.49 10.76
C ASP A 112 10.83 20.00 10.61
N TRP A 113 10.84 19.20 11.69
CA TRP A 113 10.80 17.74 11.54
C TRP A 113 9.41 17.20 11.13
N GLU A 114 8.34 18.01 11.26
CA GLU A 114 7.03 17.77 10.62
C GLU A 114 6.84 18.64 9.35
N PHE A 115 7.82 19.45 8.88
CA PHE A 115 7.62 20.34 7.71
C PHE A 115 8.76 20.50 6.71
N GLU A 116 9.98 20.02 6.95
CA GLU A 116 11.00 19.92 5.90
C GLU A 116 11.14 18.53 5.28
N ASP A 117 10.44 17.49 5.76
CA ASP A 117 10.34 16.21 5.03
C ASP A 117 9.00 15.47 5.09
N GLU A 118 7.99 15.90 5.86
CA GLU A 118 6.70 15.16 5.89
C GLU A 118 5.82 15.42 4.65
N ASN A 119 6.00 16.52 3.91
CA ASN A 119 5.23 16.79 2.67
C ASN A 119 6.02 16.55 1.37
N ARG A 120 7.24 16.02 1.44
CA ARG A 120 7.97 15.55 0.25
C ARG A 120 8.17 14.03 0.22
N TRP A 121 8.07 13.34 1.36
CA TRP A 121 8.34 11.90 1.46
C TRP A 121 7.08 11.02 1.46
N GLU A 122 5.89 11.57 1.71
CA GLU A 122 4.63 10.86 1.43
C GLU A 122 4.41 10.63 -0.08
N LEU A 123 5.09 11.40 -0.93
CA LEU A 123 4.97 11.33 -2.39
C LEU A 123 5.90 10.30 -3.03
N ILE A 124 6.81 9.67 -2.26
CA ILE A 124 7.73 8.65 -2.79
C ILE A 124 6.96 7.37 -3.14
N ASP A 125 6.03 6.94 -2.28
CA ASP A 125 5.13 5.84 -2.65
C ASP A 125 4.20 6.24 -3.80
N SER A 126 3.88 7.53 -3.91
CA SER A 126 3.07 8.07 -5.02
C SER A 126 3.79 8.06 -6.37
N LEU A 127 5.13 8.09 -6.41
CA LEU A 127 5.89 7.93 -7.67
C LEU A 127 5.58 6.59 -8.34
N LYS A 128 5.38 5.51 -7.55
CA LYS A 128 4.97 4.19 -8.05
C LYS A 128 3.62 4.24 -8.76
N ASN A 129 2.76 5.17 -8.34
CA ASN A 129 1.42 5.34 -8.86
C ASN A 129 1.32 6.30 -10.04
N ILE A 130 2.41 6.92 -10.51
CA ILE A 130 2.36 7.81 -11.69
C ILE A 130 1.84 7.06 -12.92
N SER A 131 2.33 5.84 -13.13
CA SER A 131 1.90 4.99 -14.24
C SER A 131 0.43 4.60 -14.12
N VAL A 132 -0.04 4.34 -12.89
CA VAL A 132 -1.44 4.01 -12.58
C VAL A 132 -2.33 5.23 -12.82
N LEU A 133 -1.96 6.40 -12.28
CA LEU A 133 -2.66 7.66 -12.48
C LEU A 133 -2.75 8.02 -13.97
N PHE A 134 -1.65 7.88 -14.71
CA PHE A 134 -1.61 8.12 -16.15
C PHE A 134 -2.57 7.19 -16.90
N MET A 135 -2.54 5.89 -16.61
CA MET A 135 -3.38 4.87 -17.24
C MET A 135 -4.87 5.06 -16.92
N MET A 136 -5.24 5.34 -15.66
CA MET A 136 -6.63 5.62 -15.29
C MET A 136 -7.18 6.84 -16.04
N ASN A 137 -6.38 7.89 -16.19
CA ASN A 137 -6.76 9.09 -16.93
C ASN A 137 -6.79 8.89 -18.44
N GLU A 138 -5.96 7.98 -18.98
CA GLU A 138 -6.01 7.58 -20.40
C GLU A 138 -7.31 6.83 -20.69
N ILE A 139 -7.67 5.88 -19.82
CA ILE A 139 -8.93 5.12 -19.87
C ILE A 139 -10.14 6.06 -19.76
N GLU A 140 -10.15 7.01 -18.81
CA GLU A 140 -11.24 7.99 -18.69
C GLU A 140 -11.40 8.81 -19.98
N ARG A 141 -10.28 9.27 -20.57
CA ARG A 141 -10.30 10.08 -21.80
C ARG A 141 -10.76 9.30 -23.03
N GLU A 142 -10.44 8.00 -23.11
CA GLU A 142 -10.78 7.16 -24.26
C GLU A 142 -12.20 6.57 -24.16
N PHE A 143 -12.66 6.23 -22.95
CA PHE A 143 -13.91 5.49 -22.74
C PHE A 143 -15.01 6.29 -22.03
N GLY A 144 -14.68 7.35 -21.28
CA GLY A 144 -15.64 8.27 -20.66
C GLY A 144 -16.45 7.72 -19.48
N ASP A 145 -16.03 6.59 -18.88
CA ASP A 145 -16.63 6.03 -17.67
C ASP A 145 -15.96 6.64 -16.42
N SER A 146 -16.74 7.30 -15.56
CA SER A 146 -16.23 8.19 -14.50
C SER A 146 -16.25 7.54 -13.11
N ASP A 147 -15.11 7.00 -12.67
CA ASP A 147 -14.83 6.75 -11.25
C ASP A 147 -13.68 7.63 -10.71
N LEU A 148 -13.07 8.48 -11.53
CA LEU A 148 -12.04 9.42 -11.08
C LEU A 148 -12.67 10.60 -10.32
N SER A 149 -12.08 10.89 -9.16
CA SER A 149 -12.41 12.05 -8.35
C SER A 149 -11.64 13.28 -8.85
N ASN A 150 -12.10 14.49 -8.51
CA ASN A 150 -11.36 15.71 -8.86
C ASN A 150 -9.90 15.70 -8.34
N SER A 151 -9.62 14.92 -7.29
CA SER A 151 -8.29 14.70 -6.69
C SER A 151 -7.41 13.73 -7.48
N THR A 152 -7.95 12.92 -8.39
CA THR A 152 -7.20 11.94 -9.20
C THR A 152 -7.32 12.18 -10.71
N THR A 153 -8.08 13.19 -11.16
CA THR A 153 -8.13 13.61 -12.57
C THR A 153 -6.94 14.50 -12.96
N LEU A 154 -6.21 14.10 -14.01
CA LEU A 154 -5.15 14.86 -14.68
C LEU A 154 -5.72 15.90 -15.63
N THR A 155 -5.20 17.11 -15.54
CA THR A 155 -5.44 18.17 -16.53
C THR A 155 -4.85 17.77 -17.90
N ASP A 156 -5.31 18.43 -18.97
CA ASP A 156 -4.79 18.18 -20.33
C ASP A 156 -3.28 18.37 -20.44
N ASP A 157 -2.74 19.34 -19.71
CA ASP A 157 -1.30 19.63 -19.71
C ASP A 157 -0.53 18.55 -18.93
N GLU A 158 -1.01 18.13 -17.76
CA GLU A 158 -0.37 17.05 -16.97
C GLU A 158 -0.41 15.70 -17.70
N PHE A 159 -1.56 15.34 -18.28
CA PHE A 159 -1.72 14.13 -19.07
C PHE A 159 -0.73 14.12 -20.24
N ARG A 160 -0.68 15.22 -21.00
CA ARG A 160 0.25 15.36 -22.13
C ARG A 160 1.71 15.28 -21.70
N PHE A 161 2.06 15.84 -20.53
CA PHE A 161 3.41 15.74 -19.98
C PHE A 161 3.78 14.28 -19.67
N LEU A 162 2.89 13.54 -19.01
CA LEU A 162 3.13 12.11 -18.72
C LEU A 162 3.22 11.27 -20.00
N SER A 163 2.39 11.52 -21.02
CA SER A 163 2.53 10.85 -22.33
C SER A 163 3.92 11.07 -22.93
N ILE A 164 4.46 12.30 -22.85
CA ILE A 164 5.80 12.63 -23.34
C ILE A 164 6.92 11.87 -22.58
N ILE A 165 6.72 11.66 -21.29
CA ILE A 165 7.64 10.94 -20.42
C ILE A 165 7.61 9.43 -20.72
N HIS A 166 6.41 8.84 -20.87
CA HIS A 166 6.17 7.41 -21.08
C HIS A 166 6.38 6.90 -22.52
N GLU A 167 5.98 7.66 -23.54
CA GLU A 167 5.99 7.17 -24.94
C GLU A 167 7.36 7.26 -25.62
N ASP A 168 8.39 7.76 -24.92
CA ASP A 168 9.78 7.88 -25.40
C ASP A 168 9.93 8.62 -26.77
N GLU A 169 8.87 9.29 -27.24
CA GLU A 169 8.77 9.93 -28.57
C GLU A 169 9.68 11.16 -28.73
N THR A 170 10.33 11.58 -27.66
CA THR A 170 11.07 12.84 -27.59
C THR A 170 12.58 12.70 -27.72
N LYS A 171 13.10 11.48 -27.95
CA LYS A 171 14.52 11.23 -28.26
C LYS A 171 15.10 12.10 -29.39
N ASN A 172 14.24 12.72 -30.22
CA ASN A 172 14.63 13.59 -31.34
C ASN A 172 14.25 15.09 -31.19
N LYS A 173 13.64 15.53 -30.07
CA LYS A 173 13.23 16.94 -29.86
C LYS A 173 14.13 17.62 -28.83
N LYS A 174 14.61 18.83 -29.13
CA LYS A 174 15.50 19.59 -28.23
C LYS A 174 14.78 20.14 -26.99
N GLU A 175 13.53 20.55 -27.18
CA GLU A 175 12.66 21.14 -26.16
C GLU A 175 11.21 20.74 -26.43
N VAL A 176 10.43 20.66 -25.36
CA VAL A 176 9.02 20.28 -25.37
C VAL A 176 8.23 21.26 -24.52
N THR A 177 7.17 21.82 -25.09
CA THR A 177 6.30 22.78 -24.41
C THR A 177 4.98 22.12 -24.03
N VAL A 178 4.64 22.21 -22.75
CA VAL A 178 3.38 21.75 -22.14
C VAL A 178 2.75 22.94 -21.42
N GLY A 179 1.52 23.31 -21.78
CA GLY A 179 0.90 24.55 -21.32
C GLY A 179 1.79 25.78 -21.54
N LYS A 180 2.23 26.40 -20.45
CA LYS A 180 3.17 27.54 -20.42
C LYS A 180 4.61 27.16 -20.09
N LEU A 181 4.87 25.89 -19.80
CA LEU A 181 6.16 25.38 -19.36
C LEU A 181 6.92 24.78 -20.54
N THR A 182 8.25 24.96 -20.58
CA THR A 182 9.12 24.39 -21.62
C THR A 182 10.22 23.59 -20.96
N PHE A 183 10.29 22.31 -21.30
CA PHE A 183 11.26 21.35 -20.79
C PHE A 183 12.29 21.05 -21.87
N ASN A 184 13.57 21.10 -21.55
CA ASN A 184 14.62 20.59 -22.42
C ASN A 184 14.82 19.07 -22.23
N LEU A 185 15.58 18.43 -23.11
CA LEU A 185 15.81 16.99 -23.06
C LEU A 185 16.40 16.53 -21.71
N ALA A 186 17.38 17.25 -21.16
CA ALA A 186 18.01 16.89 -19.88
C ALA A 186 17.04 17.00 -18.70
N GLN A 187 16.10 17.95 -18.74
CA GLN A 187 15.03 18.09 -17.75
C GLN A 187 14.00 16.96 -17.86
N LEU A 188 13.68 16.50 -19.08
CA LEU A 188 12.79 15.36 -19.28
C LEU A 188 13.45 14.05 -18.85
N ASP A 189 14.73 13.87 -19.15
CA ASP A 189 15.51 12.70 -18.73
C ASP A 189 15.66 12.67 -17.21
N TYR A 190 15.87 13.82 -16.58
CA TYR A 190 15.88 13.96 -15.12
C TYR A 190 14.54 13.52 -14.50
N VAL A 191 13.41 13.95 -15.08
CA VAL A 191 12.08 13.53 -14.58
C VAL A 191 11.84 12.04 -14.83
N ARG A 192 12.26 11.49 -15.98
CA ARG A 192 12.21 10.04 -16.25
C ARG A 192 13.03 9.24 -15.26
N GLU A 193 14.23 9.72 -14.94
CA GLU A 193 15.11 9.09 -13.97
C GLU A 193 14.42 9.03 -12.60
N ILE A 194 13.89 10.15 -12.09
CA ILE A 194 13.12 10.17 -10.84
C ILE A 194 11.95 9.17 -10.84
N ILE A 195 11.18 9.11 -11.93
CA ILE A 195 10.02 8.21 -12.04
C ILE A 195 10.45 6.74 -12.12
N SER A 196 11.58 6.44 -12.75
CA SER A 196 12.02 5.06 -13.02
C SER A 196 12.94 4.47 -11.94
N THR A 197 13.78 5.29 -11.31
CA THR A 197 14.74 4.85 -10.28
C THR A 197 14.24 5.09 -8.87
N LEU A 198 13.20 5.92 -8.69
CA LEU A 198 12.72 6.40 -7.39
C LEU A 198 13.82 7.13 -6.59
N GLU A 199 14.91 7.53 -7.24
CA GLU A 199 16.05 8.22 -6.66
C GLU A 199 16.19 9.62 -7.28
N TYR A 200 16.50 10.62 -6.45
CA TYR A 200 16.73 11.99 -6.92
C TYR A 200 18.21 12.18 -7.31
N PRO A 201 18.50 12.57 -8.55
CA PRO A 201 19.85 12.99 -8.93
C PRO A 201 20.24 14.27 -8.17
N GLU A 202 21.47 14.36 -7.66
CA GLU A 202 21.97 15.45 -6.80
C GLU A 202 21.85 16.88 -7.38
N ASN A 203 21.53 17.04 -8.67
CA ASN A 203 21.38 18.36 -9.30
C ASN A 203 20.01 18.48 -9.98
N THR A 204 19.17 19.38 -9.48
CA THR A 204 17.85 19.70 -10.05
C THR A 204 18.00 20.65 -11.26
N PRO A 205 17.75 20.21 -12.51
CA PRO A 205 17.80 21.10 -13.67
C PRO A 205 16.51 21.89 -13.88
N LEU A 206 15.49 21.71 -13.04
CA LEU A 206 14.16 22.31 -13.16
C LEU A 206 14.09 23.69 -12.51
N ASN A 207 13.16 24.53 -12.96
CA ASN A 207 12.81 25.76 -12.28
C ASN A 207 11.56 25.57 -11.38
N LEU A 208 11.31 26.53 -10.50
CA LEU A 208 10.22 26.46 -9.51
C LEU A 208 8.83 26.21 -10.13
N ASP A 209 8.54 26.80 -11.30
CA ASP A 209 7.24 26.60 -11.97
C ASP A 209 7.10 25.17 -12.53
N GLN A 210 8.21 24.57 -12.97
CA GLN A 210 8.27 23.18 -13.42
C GLN A 210 8.20 22.19 -12.25
N GLU A 211 8.86 22.50 -11.14
CA GLU A 211 8.80 21.69 -9.92
C GLU A 211 7.39 21.64 -9.35
N ASN A 212 6.72 22.80 -9.21
CA ASN A 212 5.35 22.86 -8.72
C ASN A 212 4.36 22.12 -9.64
N PHE A 213 4.61 22.14 -10.95
CA PHE A 213 3.81 21.38 -11.91
C PHE A 213 3.95 19.87 -11.72
N ILE A 214 5.16 19.38 -11.44
CA ILE A 214 5.40 17.96 -11.16
C ILE A 214 4.85 17.57 -9.78
N LEU A 215 5.01 18.43 -8.76
CA LEU A 215 4.43 18.20 -7.43
C LEU A 215 2.90 18.09 -7.47
N GLY A 216 2.22 18.89 -8.31
CA GLY A 216 0.78 18.76 -8.51
C GLY A 216 0.35 17.42 -9.13
N ILE A 217 1.21 16.78 -9.93
CA ILE A 217 0.98 15.42 -10.44
C ILE A 217 1.19 14.40 -9.31
N LEU A 218 2.25 14.57 -8.52
CA LEU A 218 2.56 13.68 -7.40
C LEU A 218 1.48 13.71 -6.32
N GLU A 219 0.94 14.89 -5.99
CA GLU A 219 -0.15 15.05 -5.02
C GLU A 219 -1.42 14.29 -5.46
N LYS A 220 -1.69 14.23 -6.77
CA LYS A 220 -2.77 13.38 -7.29
C LYS A 220 -2.46 11.90 -7.19
N CYS A 221 -1.18 11.54 -7.26
CA CYS A 221 -0.72 10.17 -7.06
C CYS A 221 -0.78 9.76 -5.58
N SER A 222 -0.66 10.69 -4.62
CA SER A 222 -0.81 10.38 -3.19
C SER A 222 -2.25 10.12 -2.79
N HIS A 223 -3.21 10.78 -3.44
CA HIS A 223 -4.62 10.44 -3.25
C HIS A 223 -5.01 9.04 -3.78
N LEU A 224 -4.15 8.37 -4.55
CA LEU A 224 -4.30 6.94 -4.86
C LEU A 224 -3.84 6.03 -3.70
N ASN A 225 -3.07 6.56 -2.75
CA ASN A 225 -2.66 5.84 -1.52
C ASN A 225 -3.64 6.05 -0.35
N GLU A 226 -4.54 7.04 -0.43
CA GLU A 226 -5.44 7.44 0.67
C GLU A 226 -6.82 6.75 0.65
N GLU A 227 -6.98 5.59 -0.01
CA GLU A 227 -8.19 4.78 0.16
C GLU A 227 -8.15 4.03 1.51
N GLU A 228 -8.67 4.73 2.53
CA GLU A 228 -9.24 4.33 3.84
C GLU A 228 -8.51 3.29 4.72
N GLU A 229 -8.08 3.72 5.92
CA GLU A 229 -8.07 2.83 7.09
C GLU A 229 -9.53 2.41 7.36
N ASP A 230 -9.94 1.26 6.82
CA ASP A 230 -11.14 0.57 7.29
C ASP A 230 -10.95 0.24 8.77
N GLU A 231 -11.59 1.00 9.66
CA GLU A 231 -11.82 0.59 11.04
C GLU A 231 -12.59 -0.74 11.00
N PHE A 232 -11.88 -1.87 11.07
CA PHE A 232 -12.45 -3.22 10.95
C PHE A 232 -13.57 -3.44 11.98
N HIS A 233 -14.83 -3.27 11.56
CA HIS A 233 -15.98 -3.71 12.35
C HIS A 233 -16.08 -5.23 12.26
N THR A 234 -15.72 -5.91 13.36
CA THR A 234 -15.79 -7.38 13.45
C THR A 234 -17.26 -7.81 13.58
N PHE A 235 -17.86 -8.31 12.49
CA PHE A 235 -19.26 -8.75 12.49
C PHE A 235 -19.44 -10.07 13.25
N SER A 236 -20.28 -10.10 14.27
CA SER A 236 -20.73 -11.35 14.92
C SER A 236 -21.56 -12.22 13.96
N ILE A 237 -21.64 -13.54 14.22
CA ILE A 237 -22.54 -14.47 13.49
C ILE A 237 -23.98 -13.95 13.45
N LYS A 238 -24.41 -13.25 14.51
CA LYS A 238 -25.73 -12.62 14.59
C LYS A 238 -25.88 -11.45 13.63
N GLU A 239 -24.88 -10.57 13.54
CA GLU A 239 -24.89 -9.45 12.60
C GLU A 239 -24.83 -9.93 11.15
N LEU A 240 -24.01 -10.94 10.85
CA LEU A 240 -23.97 -11.58 9.53
C LEU A 240 -25.34 -12.17 9.14
N PHE A 241 -26.01 -12.84 10.07
CA PHE A 241 -27.38 -13.32 9.86
C PHE A 241 -28.38 -12.17 9.63
N GLU A 242 -28.29 -11.09 10.40
CA GLU A 242 -29.17 -9.92 10.26
C GLU A 242 -29.00 -9.24 8.89
N ILE A 243 -27.75 -9.09 8.43
CA ILE A 243 -27.41 -8.55 7.11
C ILE A 243 -28.02 -9.41 5.99
N GLU A 244 -27.85 -10.73 6.03
CA GLU A 244 -28.44 -11.64 5.03
C GLU A 244 -29.98 -11.71 5.08
N SER A 245 -30.55 -11.62 6.28
CA SER A 245 -32.00 -11.63 6.45
C SER A 245 -32.66 -10.33 5.96
N SER A 246 -31.95 -9.21 5.97
CA SER A 246 -32.45 -7.91 5.51
C SER A 246 -32.36 -7.73 3.99
N SER A 247 -31.32 -8.28 3.36
CA SER A 247 -31.07 -8.22 1.91
C SER A 247 -32.09 -9.02 1.08
N THR A 248 -32.82 -9.97 1.67
CA THR A 248 -33.96 -10.63 1.00
C THR A 248 -35.22 -9.76 0.88
N SER A 249 -35.23 -8.55 1.44
CA SER A 249 -36.40 -7.64 1.46
C SER A 249 -36.35 -6.52 0.41
N ASN A 250 -35.15 -6.08 0.02
CA ASN A 250 -34.94 -4.96 -0.91
C ASN A 250 -34.10 -5.40 -2.11
N ASN A 251 -34.76 -5.56 -3.24
CA ASN A 251 -34.22 -6.17 -4.47
C ASN A 251 -33.25 -5.28 -5.27
N ASN A 252 -32.58 -4.28 -4.70
CA ASN A 252 -31.86 -3.27 -5.51
C ASN A 252 -30.64 -2.58 -4.87
N GLU A 253 -30.05 -3.11 -3.80
CA GLU A 253 -28.78 -2.59 -3.28
C GLU A 253 -27.68 -3.64 -3.44
N SER A 254 -26.66 -3.29 -4.21
CA SER A 254 -25.37 -3.98 -4.32
C SER A 254 -24.66 -3.89 -2.97
N SER A 255 -25.06 -4.77 -2.05
CA SER A 255 -24.27 -5.05 -0.86
C SER A 255 -23.03 -5.84 -1.28
N ILE A 256 -21.86 -5.41 -0.82
CA ILE A 256 -20.59 -6.14 -0.89
C ILE A 256 -20.68 -7.56 -0.26
N PHE A 257 -21.75 -7.84 0.49
CA PHE A 257 -22.09 -9.14 1.07
C PHE A 257 -23.14 -9.94 0.25
N ALA A 258 -23.42 -9.59 -1.01
CA ALA A 258 -24.50 -10.17 -1.82
C ALA A 258 -24.25 -11.60 -2.36
N ASP A 259 -23.17 -12.26 -1.95
CA ASP A 259 -23.01 -13.71 -2.10
C ASP A 259 -23.54 -14.37 -0.81
N ASN A 260 -24.60 -15.18 -0.87
CA ASN A 260 -25.17 -15.85 0.31
C ASN A 260 -24.08 -16.69 1.02
N ASN A 261 -23.54 -16.18 2.13
CA ASN A 261 -22.52 -16.85 2.94
C ASN A 261 -23.11 -18.07 3.65
N PHE A 262 -24.40 -18.01 3.99
CA PHE A 262 -25.14 -19.13 4.55
C PHE A 262 -26.09 -19.78 3.53
N SER A 263 -26.08 -21.12 3.48
CA SER A 263 -27.08 -21.87 2.74
C SER A 263 -28.48 -21.69 3.33
N LYS A 264 -29.53 -22.00 2.55
CA LYS A 264 -30.93 -21.98 3.03
C LYS A 264 -31.16 -22.85 4.28
N ALA A 265 -30.37 -23.90 4.46
CA ALA A 265 -30.44 -24.75 5.63
C ALA A 265 -29.83 -24.06 6.86
N GLU A 266 -28.73 -23.34 6.69
CA GLU A 266 -28.02 -22.60 7.73
C GLU A 266 -28.78 -21.35 8.15
N LEU A 267 -29.26 -20.55 7.20
CA LEU A 267 -30.16 -19.42 7.48
C LEU A 267 -31.38 -19.84 8.28
N LYS A 268 -31.94 -21.01 7.95
CA LYS A 268 -33.06 -21.59 8.68
C LYS A 268 -32.68 -22.00 10.10
N LEU A 269 -31.45 -22.47 10.33
CA LEU A 269 -30.95 -22.79 11.67
C LEU A 269 -30.67 -21.52 12.49
N LEU A 270 -29.98 -20.54 11.91
CA LEU A 270 -29.65 -19.25 12.52
C LEU A 270 -30.91 -18.49 12.93
N ASP A 271 -31.92 -18.44 12.05
CA ASP A 271 -33.25 -17.90 12.36
C ASP A 271 -33.90 -18.63 13.55
N ALA A 272 -33.77 -19.95 13.64
CA ALA A 272 -34.29 -20.68 14.79
C ALA A 272 -33.56 -20.38 16.10
N VAL A 273 -32.25 -20.15 16.03
CA VAL A 273 -31.37 -19.87 17.16
C VAL A 273 -31.58 -18.44 17.66
N PHE A 274 -31.56 -17.44 16.79
CA PHE A 274 -31.64 -16.03 17.18
C PHE A 274 -33.07 -15.54 17.45
N ASN A 275 -34.10 -16.16 16.84
CA ASN A 275 -35.51 -15.85 17.11
C ASN A 275 -36.17 -16.81 18.12
N ASP A 276 -35.38 -17.48 18.96
CA ASP A 276 -35.82 -18.28 20.12
C ASP A 276 -36.91 -19.33 19.79
N LYS A 277 -36.79 -20.00 18.64
CA LYS A 277 -37.75 -21.04 18.25
C LYS A 277 -37.61 -22.26 19.15
N GLY A 278 -38.75 -22.88 19.51
CA GLY A 278 -38.74 -24.06 20.38
C GLY A 278 -38.30 -25.36 19.69
N PHE A 279 -38.36 -25.41 18.35
CA PHE A 279 -38.06 -26.60 17.56
C PHE A 279 -37.89 -26.27 16.08
N ILE A 280 -36.97 -26.95 15.41
CA ILE A 280 -36.87 -26.90 13.94
C ILE A 280 -36.45 -28.23 13.30
N LYS A 281 -36.90 -28.45 12.06
CA LYS A 281 -36.48 -29.56 11.20
C LYS A 281 -35.80 -29.02 9.93
N ILE A 282 -34.60 -29.51 9.64
CA ILE A 282 -33.77 -29.14 8.49
C ILE A 282 -33.30 -30.44 7.84
N GLY A 283 -33.74 -30.71 6.60
CA GLY A 283 -33.59 -32.04 6.01
C GLY A 283 -34.21 -33.12 6.91
N ASP A 284 -33.46 -34.17 7.23
CA ASP A 284 -33.86 -35.20 8.19
C ASP A 284 -33.46 -34.89 9.64
N SER A 285 -32.64 -33.87 9.86
CA SER A 285 -32.16 -33.44 11.17
C SER A 285 -33.22 -32.64 11.94
N LYS A 286 -33.33 -32.91 13.25
CA LYS A 286 -34.27 -32.24 14.16
C LYS A 286 -33.51 -31.60 15.31
N TYR A 287 -33.77 -30.32 15.55
CA TYR A 287 -33.17 -29.54 16.62
C TYR A 287 -34.23 -29.19 17.66
N ASN A 288 -33.98 -29.60 18.90
CA ASN A 288 -34.84 -29.28 20.04
C ASN A 288 -34.40 -27.98 20.73
N LYS A 289 -35.28 -27.42 21.59
CA LYS A 289 -35.00 -26.18 22.32
C LYS A 289 -33.64 -26.16 23.03
N LYS A 290 -33.24 -27.24 23.71
CA LYS A 290 -31.95 -27.29 24.43
C LYS A 290 -30.75 -27.20 23.48
N GLN A 291 -30.86 -27.83 22.30
CA GLN A 291 -29.83 -27.75 21.26
C GLN A 291 -29.75 -26.34 20.68
N LEU A 292 -30.89 -25.69 20.42
CA LEU A 292 -30.93 -24.31 19.93
C LEU A 292 -30.39 -23.31 20.97
N ASP A 293 -30.76 -23.46 22.24
CA ASP A 293 -30.23 -22.65 23.34
C ASP A 293 -28.71 -22.83 23.50
N SER A 294 -28.19 -24.05 23.27
CA SER A 294 -26.75 -24.33 23.32
C SER A 294 -26.03 -23.70 22.12
N LEU A 295 -26.61 -23.77 20.91
CA LEU A 295 -26.07 -23.09 19.73
C LEU A 295 -26.05 -21.58 19.87
N LYS A 296 -27.10 -21.00 20.48
CA LYS A 296 -27.15 -19.56 20.74
C LYS A 296 -25.92 -19.10 21.53
N ARG A 297 -25.57 -19.83 22.58
CA ARG A 297 -24.40 -19.54 23.42
C ARG A 297 -23.08 -19.75 22.67
N ALA A 298 -23.00 -20.76 21.81
CA ALA A 298 -21.79 -21.00 21.03
C ALA A 298 -21.58 -19.97 19.90
N PHE A 299 -22.65 -19.50 19.25
CA PHE A 299 -22.58 -18.45 18.23
C PHE A 299 -22.37 -17.04 18.81
N THR A 300 -22.56 -16.86 20.11
CA THR A 300 -22.22 -15.61 20.84
C THR A 300 -20.95 -15.78 21.68
N GLU A 301 -20.14 -16.81 21.40
CA GLU A 301 -18.86 -17.09 22.07
C GLU A 301 -18.93 -17.27 23.60
N GLU A 302 -20.11 -17.52 24.17
CA GLU A 302 -20.26 -17.77 25.61
C GLU A 302 -19.77 -19.17 26.00
N ILE A 303 -19.72 -20.12 25.06
CA ILE A 303 -19.31 -21.52 25.25
C ILE A 303 -18.62 -22.03 23.98
N GLU A 304 -17.50 -22.75 24.11
CA GLU A 304 -16.83 -23.35 22.95
C GLU A 304 -17.68 -24.44 22.24
N TRP A 305 -17.61 -24.46 20.90
CA TRP A 305 -18.24 -25.52 20.09
C TRP A 305 -17.79 -26.93 20.52
N SER A 306 -16.53 -27.07 20.90
CA SER A 306 -15.90 -28.31 21.38
C SER A 306 -16.67 -28.95 22.55
N GLU A 307 -17.28 -28.14 23.42
CA GLU A 307 -17.97 -28.58 24.63
C GLU A 307 -19.39 -29.09 24.37
N ILE A 308 -20.06 -28.51 23.37
CA ILE A 308 -21.46 -28.76 23.06
C ILE A 308 -21.66 -29.67 21.84
N LYS A 309 -20.65 -29.88 20.98
CA LYS A 309 -20.78 -30.69 19.75
C LYS A 309 -21.32 -32.10 20.00
N LYS A 310 -21.02 -32.68 21.17
CA LYS A 310 -21.52 -33.99 21.62
C LYS A 310 -23.05 -34.09 21.69
N TYR A 311 -23.77 -32.97 21.73
CA TYR A 311 -25.23 -32.92 21.75
C TYR A 311 -25.87 -32.98 20.36
N PHE A 312 -25.07 -33.05 19.30
CA PHE A 312 -25.51 -33.01 17.91
C PHE A 312 -25.08 -34.29 17.18
N SER A 313 -25.89 -34.79 16.24
CA SER A 313 -25.48 -35.88 15.35
C SER A 313 -24.43 -35.41 14.33
N GLU A 314 -23.69 -36.31 13.70
CA GLU A 314 -22.69 -35.96 12.68
C GLU A 314 -23.25 -35.05 11.59
N SER A 315 -24.44 -35.38 11.07
CA SER A 315 -25.14 -34.54 10.06
C SER A 315 -25.54 -33.15 10.56
N GLN A 316 -25.72 -32.97 11.87
CA GLN A 316 -25.99 -31.67 12.48
C GLN A 316 -24.68 -30.92 12.70
N GLN A 317 -23.65 -31.62 13.17
CA GLN A 317 -22.31 -31.06 13.37
C GLN A 317 -21.72 -30.55 12.06
N GLU A 318 -21.93 -31.23 10.94
CA GLU A 318 -21.47 -30.78 9.61
C GLU A 318 -22.05 -29.40 9.26
N LEU A 319 -23.37 -29.24 9.41
CA LEU A 319 -24.06 -27.97 9.15
C LEU A 319 -23.60 -26.86 10.12
N ILE A 320 -23.41 -27.18 11.40
CA ILE A 320 -23.00 -26.20 12.42
C ILE A 320 -21.52 -25.81 12.24
N THR A 321 -20.67 -26.77 11.89
CA THR A 321 -19.25 -26.52 11.64
C THR A 321 -19.08 -25.66 10.41
N HIS A 322 -19.91 -25.85 9.37
CA HIS A 322 -19.90 -24.97 8.20
C HIS A 322 -20.27 -23.53 8.56
N ILE A 323 -21.23 -23.29 9.46
CA ILE A 323 -21.54 -21.93 9.98
C ILE A 323 -20.32 -21.30 10.67
N PHE A 324 -19.60 -22.06 11.51
CA PHE A 324 -18.37 -21.57 12.15
C PHE A 324 -17.25 -21.33 11.15
N LEU A 325 -17.09 -22.19 10.14
CA LEU A 325 -16.12 -21.99 9.06
C LEU A 325 -16.45 -20.74 8.24
N VAL A 326 -17.71 -20.51 7.91
CA VAL A 326 -18.15 -19.29 7.22
C VAL A 326 -17.82 -18.06 8.07
N TYR A 327 -18.04 -18.12 9.39
CA TYR A 327 -17.65 -17.06 10.32
C TYR A 327 -16.14 -16.86 10.36
N GLU A 328 -15.34 -17.91 10.60
CA GLU A 328 -13.88 -17.87 10.66
C GLU A 328 -13.24 -17.43 9.33
N ASN A 329 -13.81 -17.83 8.19
CA ASN A 329 -13.32 -17.45 6.86
C ASN A 329 -13.55 -15.96 6.54
N GLN A 330 -14.42 -15.26 7.26
CA GLN A 330 -14.54 -13.79 7.17
C GLN A 330 -13.43 -13.08 7.97
N PHE A 331 -12.68 -13.82 8.81
CA PHE A 331 -11.59 -13.31 9.65
C PHE A 331 -10.22 -13.95 9.36
N LEU A 332 -10.14 -14.97 8.49
CA LEU A 332 -8.89 -15.57 8.01
C LEU A 332 -8.29 -14.81 6.81
N ILE A 333 -8.49 -13.49 6.78
CA ILE A 333 -7.60 -12.57 6.07
C ILE A 333 -6.81 -11.83 7.17
N GLU A 334 -6.06 -12.59 7.97
CA GLU A 334 -4.93 -12.05 8.72
C GLU A 334 -3.68 -12.29 7.88
N ASN A 335 -2.95 -11.20 7.62
CA ASN A 335 -1.65 -11.16 6.97
C ASN A 335 -0.69 -12.17 7.61
N GLU A 336 -0.47 -13.32 6.97
CA GLU A 336 0.73 -14.13 7.21
C GLU A 336 1.78 -13.77 6.15
N ASN A 337 2.60 -12.77 6.47
CA ASN A 337 3.85 -12.39 5.81
C ASN A 337 3.77 -12.05 4.32
N ASP A 338 3.93 -10.76 4.01
CA ASP A 338 4.25 -10.22 2.67
C ASP A 338 5.61 -10.75 2.16
N ASP A 339 5.60 -12.01 1.74
CA ASP A 339 6.40 -12.57 0.66
C ASP A 339 5.51 -13.59 -0.10
N GLU A 340 4.21 -13.29 -0.28
CA GLU A 340 3.36 -14.04 -1.22
C GLU A 340 3.44 -13.36 -2.58
N GLU A 341 4.23 -13.97 -3.45
CA GLU A 341 4.37 -13.61 -4.86
C GLU A 341 2.97 -13.66 -5.55
N ARG A 342 2.34 -12.49 -5.71
CA ARG A 342 1.04 -12.33 -6.37
C ARG A 342 1.26 -12.35 -7.88
N ILE A 343 0.74 -13.38 -8.56
CA ILE A 343 0.78 -13.43 -10.04
C ILE A 343 -0.24 -12.43 -10.58
N ASP A 344 0.26 -11.32 -11.11
CA ASP A 344 -0.56 -10.28 -11.72
C ASP A 344 -0.93 -10.65 -13.16
N ILE A 345 -1.91 -11.56 -13.29
CA ILE A 345 -2.43 -12.02 -14.59
C ILE A 345 -3.01 -10.88 -15.43
N GLU A 346 -3.47 -9.80 -14.78
CA GLU A 346 -3.93 -8.60 -15.47
C GLU A 346 -2.76 -7.88 -16.16
N VAL A 347 -1.62 -7.74 -15.49
CA VAL A 347 -0.40 -7.20 -16.11
C VAL A 347 0.04 -8.03 -17.32
N PHE A 348 0.08 -9.37 -17.21
CA PHE A 348 0.39 -10.22 -18.37
C PHE A 348 -0.62 -10.07 -19.50
N PHE A 349 -1.91 -9.91 -19.19
CA PHE A 349 -2.96 -9.71 -20.19
C PHE A 349 -2.74 -8.40 -20.96
N LEU A 350 -2.42 -7.32 -20.24
CA LEU A 350 -2.13 -6.01 -20.82
C LEU A 350 -0.87 -6.04 -21.69
N MET A 351 0.20 -6.71 -21.23
CA MET A 351 1.42 -6.92 -22.02
C MET A 351 1.13 -7.68 -23.32
N ASP A 352 0.39 -8.79 -23.25
CA ASP A 352 0.00 -9.57 -24.43
C ASP A 352 -0.91 -8.76 -25.40
N GLN A 353 -1.76 -7.87 -24.86
CA GLN A 353 -2.60 -6.99 -25.67
C GLN A 353 -1.76 -5.97 -26.46
N ILE A 354 -0.74 -5.38 -25.83
CA ILE A 354 0.18 -4.44 -26.49
C ILE A 354 0.93 -5.15 -27.62
N GLU A 355 1.51 -6.33 -27.35
CA GLU A 355 2.25 -7.08 -28.37
C GLU A 355 1.36 -7.46 -29.57
N ARG A 356 0.11 -7.88 -29.32
CA ARG A 356 -0.86 -8.17 -30.38
C ARG A 356 -1.19 -6.94 -31.22
N ASN A 357 -1.38 -5.77 -30.59
CA ASN A 357 -1.65 -4.51 -31.28
C ASN A 357 -0.45 -4.04 -32.14
N GLU A 358 0.78 -4.25 -31.66
CA GLU A 358 2.00 -3.98 -32.42
C GLU A 358 2.14 -4.90 -33.64
N VAL A 359 1.86 -6.20 -33.47
CA VAL A 359 1.84 -7.17 -34.58
C VAL A 359 0.82 -6.77 -35.65
N GLU A 360 -0.38 -6.32 -35.25
CA GLU A 360 -1.42 -5.87 -36.17
C GLU A 360 -1.07 -4.55 -36.89
N SER A 361 -0.37 -3.64 -36.22
CA SER A 361 -0.07 -2.30 -36.75
C SER A 361 1.23 -2.23 -37.56
N ILE A 362 2.26 -2.99 -37.19
CA ILE A 362 3.61 -2.92 -37.78
C ILE A 362 3.90 -4.15 -38.66
N GLY A 363 3.17 -5.25 -38.50
CA GLY A 363 3.30 -6.46 -39.32
C GLY A 363 4.56 -7.29 -39.06
N SER A 364 5.27 -7.03 -37.96
CA SER A 364 6.42 -7.79 -37.49
C SER A 364 6.30 -8.02 -35.99
N SER A 365 6.49 -9.26 -35.51
CA SER A 365 6.53 -9.53 -34.07
C SER A 365 7.90 -9.15 -33.50
N ILE A 366 7.89 -8.48 -32.36
CA ILE A 366 9.09 -8.16 -31.58
C ILE A 366 9.30 -9.20 -30.47
N GLY A 367 8.24 -9.93 -30.08
CA GLY A 367 8.26 -11.01 -29.08
C GLY A 367 7.45 -12.26 -29.47
N GLU A 368 7.48 -13.27 -28.59
CA GLU A 368 6.59 -14.44 -28.58
C GLU A 368 5.43 -14.14 -27.63
N LEU A 369 4.19 -14.22 -28.12
CA LEU A 369 2.99 -13.88 -27.36
C LEU A 369 2.91 -14.72 -26.07
N ILE A 370 2.55 -14.07 -24.97
CA ILE A 370 2.51 -14.64 -23.63
C ILE A 370 1.37 -15.65 -23.52
N PHE A 371 0.20 -15.32 -24.06
CA PHE A 371 -0.98 -16.17 -24.03
C PHE A 371 -1.37 -16.66 -25.42
N THR A 372 -1.96 -17.86 -25.49
CA THR A 372 -2.61 -18.29 -26.74
C THR A 372 -3.81 -17.39 -27.05
N ASP A 373 -4.22 -17.33 -28.31
CA ASP A 373 -5.36 -16.52 -28.73
C ASP A 373 -6.63 -16.85 -27.92
N GLU A 374 -6.86 -18.11 -27.57
CA GLU A 374 -8.00 -18.52 -26.77
C GLU A 374 -7.88 -18.07 -25.31
N GLN A 375 -6.68 -18.12 -24.73
CA GLN A 375 -6.42 -17.66 -23.37
C GLN A 375 -6.59 -16.13 -23.29
N PHE A 376 -6.01 -15.41 -24.25
CA PHE A 376 -6.16 -13.97 -24.39
C PHE A 376 -7.63 -13.55 -24.53
N ASN A 377 -8.40 -14.23 -25.38
CA ASN A 377 -9.83 -13.93 -25.56
C ASN A 377 -10.67 -14.23 -24.30
N LEU A 378 -10.23 -15.16 -23.44
CA LEU A 378 -10.88 -15.39 -22.14
C LEU A 378 -10.58 -14.24 -21.19
N LEU A 379 -9.32 -13.81 -21.08
CA LEU A 379 -8.92 -12.67 -20.25
C LEU A 379 -9.60 -11.38 -20.72
N ASP A 380 -9.65 -11.15 -22.02
CA ASP A 380 -10.38 -10.04 -22.63
C ASP A 380 -11.88 -10.09 -22.31
N ALA A 381 -12.46 -11.28 -22.13
CA ALA A 381 -13.85 -11.42 -21.69
C ALA A 381 -14.04 -11.17 -20.19
N VAL A 382 -13.06 -11.54 -19.37
CA VAL A 382 -13.02 -11.29 -17.93
C VAL A 382 -12.88 -9.79 -17.67
N PHE A 383 -11.82 -9.16 -18.17
CA PHE A 383 -11.47 -7.77 -17.87
C PHE A 383 -12.30 -6.73 -18.63
N LYS A 384 -12.68 -6.96 -19.90
CA LYS A 384 -13.55 -6.00 -20.65
C LYS A 384 -15.04 -6.20 -20.40
N ASN A 385 -15.39 -6.77 -19.25
CA ASN A 385 -16.75 -6.93 -18.76
C ASN A 385 -17.72 -7.57 -19.77
N LYS A 386 -17.24 -8.56 -20.53
CA LYS A 386 -18.08 -9.21 -21.56
C LYS A 386 -19.12 -10.10 -20.91
N LYS A 387 -20.29 -10.18 -21.55
CA LYS A 387 -21.44 -10.98 -21.05
C LYS A 387 -21.15 -12.48 -21.01
N SER A 388 -20.28 -12.98 -21.89
CA SER A 388 -19.94 -14.40 -21.97
C SER A 388 -18.69 -14.63 -22.82
N PHE A 389 -18.00 -15.73 -22.54
CA PHE A 389 -16.92 -16.27 -23.35
C PHE A 389 -17.31 -17.64 -23.91
N GLU A 390 -16.92 -17.95 -25.14
CA GLU A 390 -17.17 -19.24 -25.78
C GLU A 390 -15.90 -19.76 -26.45
N SER A 391 -15.44 -20.94 -26.02
CA SER A 391 -14.28 -21.61 -26.63
C SER A 391 -14.76 -22.66 -27.62
N GLU A 392 -14.55 -22.40 -28.91
CA GLU A 392 -14.89 -23.34 -29.98
C GLU A 392 -14.04 -24.62 -29.92
N LEU A 393 -12.76 -24.47 -29.56
CA LEU A 393 -11.79 -25.58 -29.47
C LEU A 393 -12.12 -26.53 -28.32
N HIS A 394 -12.36 -25.98 -27.12
CA HIS A 394 -12.62 -26.78 -25.91
C HIS A 394 -14.10 -27.11 -25.71
N LYS A 395 -15.01 -26.50 -26.49
CA LYS A 395 -16.46 -26.73 -26.48
C LYS A 395 -17.09 -26.47 -25.12
N PHE A 396 -16.90 -25.27 -24.60
CA PHE A 396 -17.58 -24.78 -23.40
C PHE A 396 -17.94 -23.30 -23.56
N LYS A 397 -18.90 -22.85 -22.74
CA LYS A 397 -19.32 -21.45 -22.66
C LYS A 397 -19.37 -21.03 -21.21
N LEU A 398 -18.87 -19.84 -20.93
CA LEU A 398 -18.87 -19.20 -19.63
C LEU A 398 -19.78 -17.97 -19.68
N ASN A 399 -20.69 -17.87 -18.72
CA ASN A 399 -21.50 -16.67 -18.50
C ASN A 399 -20.76 -15.66 -17.60
N ARG A 400 -21.26 -14.43 -17.47
CA ARG A 400 -20.62 -13.40 -16.66
C ARG A 400 -20.30 -13.86 -15.23
N ASN A 401 -21.24 -14.47 -14.52
CA ASN A 401 -21.01 -14.98 -13.16
C ASN A 401 -19.91 -16.05 -13.08
N GLU A 402 -19.62 -16.75 -14.18
CA GLU A 402 -18.51 -17.70 -14.25
C GLU A 402 -17.19 -17.02 -14.63
N LEU A 403 -17.24 -15.87 -15.33
CA LEU A 403 -16.08 -15.02 -15.63
C LEU A 403 -15.63 -14.22 -14.40
N ASP A 404 -16.58 -13.64 -13.64
CA ASP A 404 -16.31 -12.97 -12.35
C ASP A 404 -15.59 -13.92 -11.37
N LYS A 405 -15.95 -15.21 -11.42
CA LYS A 405 -15.32 -16.24 -10.60
C LYS A 405 -13.89 -16.54 -11.02
N ILE A 406 -13.55 -16.35 -12.30
CA ILE A 406 -12.20 -16.56 -12.81
C ILE A 406 -11.34 -15.37 -12.44
N GLU A 407 -11.86 -14.15 -12.55
CA GLU A 407 -11.25 -12.89 -12.07
C GLU A 407 -10.79 -13.03 -10.61
N LYS A 408 -11.72 -13.44 -9.73
CA LYS A 408 -11.42 -13.67 -8.30
C LYS A 408 -10.36 -14.75 -8.04
N ILE A 409 -10.09 -15.67 -8.98
CA ILE A 409 -8.98 -16.63 -8.82
C ILE A 409 -7.65 -15.92 -8.89
N PHE A 410 -7.52 -14.96 -9.80
CA PHE A 410 -6.26 -14.26 -10.02
C PHE A 410 -5.89 -13.46 -8.77
N ASP A 411 -6.88 -12.83 -8.13
CA ASP A 411 -6.70 -12.14 -6.85
C ASP A 411 -6.41 -13.07 -5.65
N GLN A 412 -6.80 -14.34 -5.75
CA GLN A 412 -6.75 -15.29 -4.63
C GLN A 412 -6.06 -16.59 -5.04
N LEU A 413 -5.01 -16.47 -5.84
CA LEU A 413 -4.34 -17.60 -6.48
C LEU A 413 -3.74 -18.60 -5.47
N PRO A 414 -3.07 -18.18 -4.38
CA PRO A 414 -2.57 -19.09 -3.34
C PRO A 414 -3.68 -19.92 -2.66
N LEU A 415 -4.85 -19.30 -2.47
CA LEU A 415 -6.03 -19.97 -1.89
C LEU A 415 -6.68 -20.96 -2.87
N TYR A 416 -6.63 -20.67 -4.17
CA TYR A 416 -7.06 -21.60 -5.22
C TYR A 416 -6.12 -22.80 -5.33
N GLN A 417 -4.80 -22.57 -5.33
CA GLN A 417 -3.79 -23.64 -5.39
C GLN A 417 -3.79 -24.55 -4.16
N SER A 418 -4.00 -23.99 -2.96
CA SER A 418 -4.13 -24.75 -1.71
C SER A 418 -5.47 -25.51 -1.59
N GLY A 419 -6.39 -25.33 -2.55
CA GLY A 419 -7.70 -25.99 -2.57
C GLY A 419 -8.70 -25.43 -1.57
N LYS A 420 -8.39 -24.28 -0.94
CA LYS A 420 -9.28 -23.54 -0.03
C LYS A 420 -10.41 -22.85 -0.81
N ILE A 421 -10.16 -22.46 -2.06
CA ILE A 421 -11.19 -21.98 -3.00
C ILE A 421 -11.60 -23.11 -3.95
N VAL A 422 -12.88 -23.48 -3.92
CA VAL A 422 -13.44 -24.52 -4.79
C VAL A 422 -14.38 -23.90 -5.81
N LEU A 423 -13.96 -23.93 -7.08
CA LEU A 423 -14.78 -23.45 -8.18
C LEU A 423 -15.65 -24.53 -8.81
N SER A 424 -16.92 -24.18 -8.98
CA SER A 424 -17.88 -24.93 -9.78
C SER A 424 -17.87 -24.39 -11.22
N LEU A 425 -16.84 -24.77 -11.98
CA LEU A 425 -16.78 -24.57 -13.45
C LEU A 425 -17.02 -25.91 -14.17
N PRO A 426 -17.54 -25.88 -15.41
CA PRO A 426 -17.55 -27.07 -16.26
C PRO A 426 -16.15 -27.68 -16.34
N LYS A 427 -16.02 -29.01 -16.23
CA LYS A 427 -14.71 -29.69 -16.13
C LYS A 427 -13.69 -29.25 -17.20
N LYS A 428 -14.14 -29.01 -18.43
CA LYS A 428 -13.27 -28.54 -19.51
C LYS A 428 -12.86 -27.07 -19.38
N ALA A 429 -13.74 -26.23 -18.85
CA ALA A 429 -13.43 -24.83 -18.58
C ALA A 429 -12.46 -24.71 -17.41
N LYS A 430 -12.62 -25.53 -16.36
CA LYS A 430 -11.66 -25.59 -15.25
C LYS A 430 -10.25 -25.92 -15.74
N VAL A 431 -10.10 -27.01 -16.50
CA VAL A 431 -8.80 -27.41 -17.07
C VAL A 431 -8.21 -26.30 -17.96
N PHE A 432 -9.06 -25.58 -18.69
CA PHE A 432 -8.63 -24.46 -19.52
C PHE A 432 -8.11 -23.27 -18.69
N VAL A 433 -8.80 -22.94 -17.60
CA VAL A 433 -8.38 -21.89 -16.65
C VAL A 433 -7.11 -22.30 -15.89
N ASP A 434 -7.00 -23.57 -15.48
CA ASP A 434 -5.79 -24.10 -14.83
C ASP A 434 -4.57 -23.98 -15.77
N ASN A 435 -4.76 -24.26 -17.07
CA ASN A 435 -3.69 -24.09 -18.06
C ASN A 435 -3.32 -22.61 -18.26
N LEU A 436 -4.29 -21.70 -18.22
CA LEU A 436 -4.04 -20.26 -18.31
C LEU A 436 -3.20 -19.77 -17.14
N ILE A 437 -3.53 -20.20 -15.93
CA ILE A 437 -2.78 -19.88 -14.71
C ILE A 437 -1.36 -20.44 -14.82
N GLN A 438 -1.20 -21.68 -15.30
CA GLN A 438 0.11 -22.27 -15.50
C GLN A 438 0.95 -21.50 -16.54
N THR A 439 0.33 -21.02 -17.62
CA THR A 439 1.02 -20.18 -18.60
C THR A 439 1.51 -18.87 -17.97
N ALA A 440 0.74 -18.24 -17.08
CA ALA A 440 1.20 -17.06 -16.36
C ALA A 440 2.38 -17.38 -15.43
N ILE A 441 2.30 -18.48 -14.65
CA ILE A 441 3.40 -18.96 -13.78
C ILE A 441 4.68 -19.24 -14.59
N ASP A 442 4.57 -19.93 -15.73
CA ASP A 442 5.73 -20.31 -16.52
C ASP A 442 6.48 -19.08 -17.11
N ASN A 443 5.78 -17.96 -17.28
CA ASN A 443 6.34 -16.70 -17.77
C ASN A 443 6.91 -15.81 -16.66
N ASP A 444 6.66 -16.12 -15.39
CA ASP A 444 7.32 -15.49 -14.24
C ASP A 444 7.69 -16.50 -13.14
N PRO A 445 8.89 -17.12 -13.24
CA PRO A 445 9.36 -18.11 -12.28
C PRO A 445 10.06 -17.53 -11.05
N GLN A 446 10.08 -16.20 -10.86
CA GLN A 446 10.48 -15.52 -9.62
C GLN A 446 9.25 -15.00 -8.84
N ILE A 447 8.11 -15.62 -9.14
CA ILE A 447 6.91 -15.76 -8.35
C ILE A 447 6.73 -17.24 -7.98
#